data_AF-A0A438I198-F1
#
_entry.id   AF-A0A438I198-F1
#
_cell.length_a   1.000
_cell.length_b   1.000
_cell.length_c   1.000
_cell.angle_alpha   90.00
_cell.angle_beta   90.00
_cell.angle_gamma   90.00
#
_symmetry.space_group_name_H-M   'P 1'
#
loop_
_entity.id
_entity.type
_entity.pdbx_description
1 polymer ?
#
loop_
_entity_poly.entity_id
_entity_poly.type
_entity_poly.pdbx_seq_one_letter_code
_entity_poly.pdbx_strand_id
1 'polypeptide(L)' 'MGKHKRKPSRHCAVFMICAHKAQEEALGVKFIDPEIYPPVYSWVTALTELAVVKEFRPPHEKLVEILQFVRQSALQSSAA' A
#
# COMPACT_ATOMS: atom_id res chain seq x y z
N MET A 1 24.08 14.32 -9.78
CA MET A 1 23.75 12.95 -9.32
C MET A 1 23.61 12.93 -7.80
N GLY A 2 22.42 13.22 -7.27
CA GLY A 2 22.14 13.06 -5.84
C GLY A 2 21.00 12.08 -5.70
N LYS A 3 21.28 10.79 -5.49
CA LYS A 3 20.22 9.81 -5.23
C LYS A 3 19.59 10.16 -3.89
N HIS A 4 18.47 10.86 -3.94
CA HIS A 4 17.58 11.09 -2.81
C HIS A 4 16.98 9.72 -2.43
N LYS A 5 17.78 8.88 -1.76
CA LYS A 5 17.30 7.70 -1.06
C LYS A 5 16.38 8.23 0.03
N ARG A 6 15.09 8.36 -0.29
CA ARG A 6 14.05 8.55 0.72
C ARG A 6 14.19 7.38 1.69
N LYS A 7 14.81 7.58 2.84
CA LYS A 7 14.74 6.61 3.93
C LYS A 7 13.26 6.54 4.28
N PRO A 8 12.59 5.38 4.17
CA PRO A 8 11.22 5.28 4.64
C PRO A 8 11.29 5.45 6.16
N SER A 9 10.84 6.60 6.66
CA SER A 9 10.47 6.75 8.07
C SER A 9 9.64 5.53 8.45
N ARG A 10 9.87 4.91 9.60
CA ARG A 10 9.26 3.61 9.97
C ARG A 10 7.73 3.59 9.82
N HIS A 11 7.07 4.74 9.92
CA HIS A 11 5.65 4.96 9.60
C HIS A 11 5.25 4.62 8.15
N CYS A 12 6.16 4.77 7.17
CA CYS A 12 5.93 4.52 5.76
C CYS A 12 5.76 3.03 5.43
N ALA A 13 6.45 2.14 6.15
CA ALA A 13 6.32 0.69 5.95
C ALA A 13 4.98 0.17 6.50
N VAL A 14 4.59 0.62 7.70
CA VAL A 14 3.29 0.29 8.31
C VAL A 14 2.15 0.79 7.43
N PHE A 15 2.28 2.01 6.91
CA PHE A 15 1.32 2.60 5.97
C PHE A 15 1.11 1.74 4.72
N MET A 16 2.21 1.30 4.09
CA MET A 16 2.17 0.44 2.92
C MET A 16 1.44 -0.87 3.21
N ILE A 17 1.78 -1.55 4.32
CA ILE A 17 1.14 -2.82 4.70
C ILE A 17 -0.35 -2.63 5.00
N CYS A 18 -0.71 -1.55 5.70
CA CYS A 18 -2.10 -1.26 6.06
C CYS A 18 -2.97 -0.81 4.87
N ALA A 19 -2.35 -0.41 3.75
CA ALA A 19 -3.04 0.01 2.53
C ALA A 19 -3.26 -1.16 1.55
N HIS A 20 -2.96 -2.41 1.93
CA HIS A 20 -2.96 -3.55 1.00
C HIS A 20 -4.23 -3.67 0.15
N LYS A 21 -5.42 -3.41 0.72
CA LYS A 21 -6.69 -3.51 -0.02
C LYS A 21 -6.74 -2.56 -1.22
N ALA A 22 -6.28 -1.32 -1.04
CA ALA A 22 -6.22 -0.35 -2.14
C ALA A 22 -5.19 -0.77 -3.19
N GLN A 23 -4.11 -1.45 -2.78
CA GLN A 23 -3.12 -2.01 -3.70
C GLN A 23 -3.70 -3.17 -4.50
N GLU A 24 -4.41 -4.07 -3.84
CA GLU A 24 -5.06 -5.22 -4.47
C GLU A 24 -6.09 -4.76 -5.50
N GLU A 25 -6.85 -3.72 -5.19
CA GLU A 25 -7.82 -3.10 -6.10
C GLU A 25 -7.15 -2.39 -7.29
N ALA A 26 -6.14 -1.55 -7.05
CA ALA A 26 -5.46 -0.81 -8.11
C ALA A 26 -4.62 -1.70 -9.03
N LEU A 27 -4.03 -2.76 -8.48
CA LEU A 27 -3.15 -3.68 -9.22
C LEU A 27 -3.92 -4.89 -9.78
N GLY A 28 -5.06 -5.24 -9.20
CA GLY A 28 -5.84 -6.43 -9.58
C GLY A 28 -5.20 -7.74 -9.14
N VAL A 29 -4.30 -7.69 -8.15
CA VAL A 29 -3.52 -8.83 -7.65
C VAL A 29 -3.71 -8.91 -6.15
N LYS A 30 -4.01 -10.10 -5.63
CA LYS A 30 -4.11 -10.38 -4.19
C LYS A 30 -2.70 -10.46 -3.59
N PHE A 31 -2.40 -9.60 -2.63
CA PHE A 31 -1.08 -9.55 -1.96
C PHE A 31 -1.09 -10.31 -0.64
N ILE A 32 -2.19 -10.26 0.11
CA ILE A 32 -2.32 -10.95 1.39
C ILE A 32 -3.49 -11.91 1.30
N ASP A 33 -3.17 -13.17 1.00
CA ASP A 33 -4.19 -14.20 0.92
C ASP A 33 -4.53 -14.76 2.32
N PRO A 34 -5.80 -14.67 2.75
CA PRO A 34 -6.22 -15.13 4.08
C PRO A 34 -6.22 -16.66 4.22
N GLU A 35 -6.28 -17.43 3.13
CA GLU A 35 -6.26 -18.90 3.16
C GLU A 35 -4.83 -19.43 3.24
N ILE A 36 -3.89 -18.74 2.59
CA ILE A 36 -2.47 -19.12 2.62
C ILE A 36 -1.79 -18.62 3.88
N TYR A 37 -2.10 -17.40 4.33
CA TYR A 37 -1.48 -16.79 5.52
C TYR A 37 -2.50 -16.18 6.50
N PRO A 38 -3.34 -17.00 7.15
CA PRO A 38 -4.34 -16.52 8.10
C PRO A 38 -3.80 -15.63 9.23
N PRO A 39 -2.64 -15.96 9.87
CA PRO A 39 -2.10 -15.11 10.93
C PRO A 39 -1.69 -13.72 10.46
N VAL A 40 -1.08 -13.63 9.26
CA VAL A 40 -0.65 -12.36 8.68
C VAL A 40 -1.87 -11.50 8.37
N TYR A 41 -2.91 -12.08 7.77
CA TYR A 41 -4.15 -11.38 7.49
C TYR A 41 -4.81 -10.82 8.77
N SER A 42 -4.85 -11.61 9.84
CA SER A 42 -5.38 -11.19 11.14
C SER A 42 -4.56 -10.03 11.73
N TRP A 43 -3.23 -10.11 11.71
CA TRP A 43 -2.36 -9.06 12.22
C TRP A 43 -2.51 -7.76 11.43
N VAL A 44 -2.53 -7.84 10.11
CA VAL A 44 -2.70 -6.66 9.26
C VAL A 44 -4.07 -6.03 9.47
N THR A 45 -5.13 -6.83 9.60
CA THR A 45 -6.47 -6.34 9.93
C THR A 45 -6.47 -5.62 11.30
N ALA A 46 -5.90 -6.23 12.34
CA ALA A 46 -5.79 -5.61 13.66
C ALA A 46 -5.00 -4.29 13.62
N LEU A 47 -3.90 -4.23 12.87
CA LEU A 47 -3.14 -2.99 12.67
C LEU A 47 -3.97 -1.91 11.97
N THR A 48 -4.81 -2.27 11.00
CA THR A 48 -5.67 -1.32 10.29
C THR A 48 -6.78 -0.72 11.17
N GLU A 49 -7.13 -1.38 12.27
CA GLU A 49 -8.17 -0.93 13.20
C GLU A 49 -7.65 0.08 14.24
N LEU A 50 -6.34 0.12 14.48
CA LEU A 50 -5.71 1.03 15.41
C LEU A 50 -5.97 2.50 15.03
N ALA A 51 -6.35 3.32 16.02
CA ALA A 51 -6.71 4.72 15.83
C ALA A 51 -5.60 5.52 15.14
N VAL A 52 -4.35 5.33 15.60
CA VAL A 52 -3.16 5.97 14.99
C VAL A 52 -3.04 5.67 13.50
N VAL A 53 -3.33 4.44 13.07
CA VAL A 53 -3.24 4.07 11.65
C VAL A 53 -4.36 4.72 10.85
N LYS A 54 -5.58 4.82 11.42
CA LYS A 54 -6.71 5.52 10.78
C LYS A 54 -6.44 7.01 10.60
N GLU A 55 -5.80 7.66 11.56
CA GLU A 55 -5.43 9.09 11.47
C GLU A 55 -4.40 9.36 10.38
N PHE A 56 -3.43 8.47 10.19
CA PHE A 56 -2.42 8.61 9.14
C PHE A 56 -2.87 8.11 7.76
N ARG A 57 -3.99 7.36 7.68
CA ARG A 57 -4.45 6.78 6.42
C ARG A 57 -5.30 7.80 5.65
N PRO A 58 -4.90 8.20 4.42
CA PRO A 58 -5.77 8.93 3.54
C PRO A 58 -6.96 8.04 3.12
N PRO A 59 -8.07 8.63 2.68
CA PRO A 59 -9.24 7.89 2.21
C PRO A 59 -8.86 6.81 1.19
N HIS A 60 -9.53 5.66 1.25
CA HIS A 60 -9.24 4.49 0.40
C HIS A 60 -9.25 4.84 -1.10
N GLU A 61 -10.23 5.62 -1.55
CA GLU A 61 -10.33 6.05 -2.95
C GLU A 61 -9.10 6.87 -3.39
N LYS A 62 -8.59 7.75 -2.53
CA LYS A 62 -7.39 8.53 -2.81
C LYS A 62 -6.15 7.64 -2.90
N LEU A 63 -6.08 6.58 -2.09
CA LEU A 63 -5.01 5.59 -2.20
C LEU A 63 -5.08 4.83 -3.54
N VAL A 64 -6.28 4.41 -3.95
CA VAL A 64 -6.49 3.73 -5.23
C VAL A 64 -6.09 4.64 -6.40
N GLU A 65 -6.53 5.90 -6.41
CA GLU A 65 -6.15 6.89 -7.43
C GLU A 65 -4.62 7.08 -7.52
N ILE A 66 -3.94 7.26 -6.37
CA ILE A 66 -2.48 7.40 -6.31
C ILE A 66 -1.81 6.16 -6.88
N LEU A 67 -2.27 4.96 -6.52
CA LEU A 67 -1.67 3.72 -7.00
C LEU A 67 -1.92 3.47 -8.48
N GLN A 68 -3.11 3.81 -8.99
CA GLN A 68 -3.40 3.78 -10.41
C GLN A 68 -2.50 4.76 -11.18
N PHE A 69 -2.29 5.97 -10.66
CA PHE A 69 -1.37 6.95 -11.25
C PHE A 69 0.07 6.41 -11.31
N VAL A 70 0.55 5.80 -10.23
CA VAL A 70 1.88 5.16 -10.18
C VAL A 70 1.97 4.03 -11.21
N ARG A 71 0.95 3.18 -11.32
CA ARG A 71 0.88 2.11 -12.32
C ARG A 71 0.96 2.67 -13.74
N GLN A 72 0.15 3.67 -14.07
CA GLN A 72 0.15 4.29 -15.39
C GLN A 72 1.53 4.91 -15.72
N SER A 73 2.13 5.61 -14.76
CA SER A 73 3.47 6.18 -14.92
C SER A 73 4.54 5.12 -15.15
N ALA A 74 4.47 3.99 -14.43
CA ALA A 74 5.39 2.87 -14.61
C ALA A 74 5.24 2.20 -15.99
N LEU A 75 3.99 2.00 -16.46
CA LEU A 75 3.72 1.44 -17.78
C LEU A 75 4.20 2.35 -18.92
N GLN A 76 3.99 3.67 -18.79
CA GLN A 76 4.51 4.65 -19.75
C GLN A 76 6.05 4.65 -19.77
N SER A 77 6.69 4.50 -18.61
CA SER A 77 8.15 4.40 -18.52
C SER A 77 8.74 3.10 -19.07
N SER A 78 7.98 1.99 -19.12
CA SER A 78 8.46 0.73 -19.69
C SER A 78 8.24 0.60 -21.20
N ALA A 79 7.43 1.49 -21.77
CA ALA A 79 7.15 1.54 -23.21
C ALA A 79 8.12 2.45 -23.99
N ALA A 80 9.05 3.11 -23.30
CA ALA A 80 10.09 3.99 -23.85
C ALA A 80 11.45 3.28 -23.97
#